data_AF-A0AAE4C9Y0-F1
#
_entry.id   AF-A0AAE4C9Y0-F1
#
_cell.length_a   1.000
_cell.length_b   1.000
_cell.length_c   1.000
_cell.angle_alpha   90.00
_cell.angle_beta   90.00
_cell.angle_gamma   90.00
#
_symmetry.space_group_name_H-M   'P 1'
#
loop_
_entity.id
_entity.type
_entity.pdbx_description
1 polymer ?
#
loop_
_entity_poly.entity_id
_entity_poly.type
_entity_poly.pdbx_seq_one_letter_code
_entity_poly.pdbx_strand_id
1 'polypeptide(L)'
;MNFSSPFGWDVRRLLARPELVEVEPARSEHFTAALNSKMAGAYFDTHFEIDWYGPPDLRWRLRNTFYVEANRHAAGYLVTDAGRLEIELNVLAGERWRHQLPSGVRLARSRMTVYASDAARQAAEEVNALRRRAVVEQQERAVEQERLSYLRQAILSRPEVARSYWFQHHPDALKDLAGDHFEEIAAKLADVTTTATEPSSVAIARLLDDFIAKLGEERIDYLLGQLRMMFVAWDREDLAHGLAEVIDIRTGAAVG
;
A
#
# COMPACT_ATOMS: atom_id res chain seq x y z
N MET A 1 -17.79 -89.36 -31.71
CA MET A 1 -18.79 -88.65 -30.89
C MET A 1 -18.54 -87.16 -31.04
N ASN A 2 -19.41 -86.49 -31.80
CA ASN A 2 -19.32 -85.06 -32.08
C ASN A 2 -20.14 -84.29 -31.05
N PHE A 3 -19.49 -83.44 -30.26
CA PHE A 3 -20.19 -82.45 -29.44
C PHE A 3 -20.44 -81.20 -30.29
N SER A 4 -21.69 -81.05 -30.73
CA SER A 4 -22.20 -79.82 -31.34
C SER A 4 -22.66 -78.89 -30.23
N SER A 5 -21.97 -77.76 -30.04
CA SER A 5 -22.44 -76.68 -29.16
C SER A 5 -23.63 -75.97 -29.82
N PRO A 6 -24.72 -75.66 -29.10
CA PRO A 6 -25.90 -74.99 -29.66
C PRO A 6 -25.73 -73.47 -29.74
N PHE A 7 -24.58 -72.93 -29.34
CA PHE A 7 -24.28 -71.51 -29.42
C PHE A 7 -23.28 -71.26 -30.54
N GLY A 8 -23.76 -70.69 -31.65
CA GLY A 8 -22.97 -70.29 -32.82
C GLY A 8 -22.02 -69.12 -32.52
N TRP A 9 -21.04 -69.35 -31.65
CA TRP A 9 -20.00 -68.39 -31.31
C TRP A 9 -18.76 -68.80 -32.10
N ASP A 10 -18.52 -68.08 -33.19
CA ASP A 10 -17.31 -68.24 -33.99
C ASP A 10 -16.11 -67.69 -33.21
N VAL A 11 -15.48 -68.57 -32.41
CA VAL A 11 -14.32 -68.25 -31.56
C VAL A 11 -13.13 -67.74 -32.40
N ARG A 12 -13.14 -67.92 -33.73
CA ARG A 12 -12.11 -67.38 -34.63
C ARG A 12 -12.21 -65.88 -34.86
N ARG A 13 -13.29 -65.20 -34.44
CA ARG A 13 -13.39 -63.73 -34.45
C ARG A 13 -12.82 -63.03 -33.20
N LEU A 14 -12.45 -63.77 -32.15
CA LEU A 14 -11.89 -63.19 -30.92
C LEU A 14 -10.35 -63.10 -30.91
N LEU A 15 -9.69 -63.52 -32.00
CA LEU A 15 -8.27 -63.29 -32.25
C LEU A 15 -8.07 -62.27 -33.38
N ALA A 16 -8.94 -61.26 -33.46
CA ALA A 16 -8.56 -60.02 -34.11
C ALA A 16 -7.38 -59.46 -33.32
N ARG A 17 -6.18 -59.68 -33.88
CA ARG A 17 -4.92 -59.02 -33.55
C ARG A 17 -5.25 -57.60 -33.07
N PRO A 18 -4.88 -57.17 -31.86
CA PRO A 18 -4.94 -55.75 -31.57
C PRO A 18 -4.03 -55.11 -32.63
N GLU A 19 -4.64 -54.41 -33.59
CA GLU A 19 -3.92 -53.44 -34.38
C GLU A 19 -3.13 -52.63 -33.36
N LEU A 20 -1.80 -52.69 -33.48
CA LEU A 20 -0.91 -51.83 -32.73
C LEU A 20 -1.38 -50.42 -33.08
N VAL A 21 -2.24 -49.84 -32.25
CA VAL A 21 -2.55 -48.43 -32.28
C VAL A 21 -1.19 -47.79 -32.11
N GLU A 22 -0.66 -47.23 -33.19
CA GLU A 22 0.55 -46.42 -33.13
C GLU A 22 0.23 -45.29 -32.15
N VAL A 23 0.67 -45.46 -30.91
CA VAL A 23 0.56 -44.44 -29.89
C VAL A 23 1.51 -43.36 -30.37
N GLU A 24 0.95 -42.34 -31.01
CA GLU A 24 1.70 -41.17 -31.45
C GLU A 24 2.56 -40.71 -30.26
N PRO A 25 3.90 -40.62 -30.40
CA PRO A 25 4.75 -40.31 -29.27
C PRO A 25 4.40 -38.93 -28.73
N ALA A 26 4.40 -38.80 -27.40
CA ALA A 26 4.19 -37.51 -26.76
C ALA A 26 5.26 -36.53 -27.23
N ARG A 27 4.83 -35.32 -27.57
CA ARG A 27 5.70 -34.18 -27.92
C ARG A 27 6.05 -33.43 -26.64
N SER A 28 7.30 -33.01 -26.50
CA SER A 28 7.76 -32.21 -25.37
C SER A 28 8.00 -30.76 -25.79
N GLU A 29 7.57 -29.83 -24.94
CA GLU A 29 7.79 -28.39 -25.08
C GLU A 29 8.45 -27.85 -23.81
N HIS A 30 9.54 -27.11 -24.00
CA HIS A 30 10.28 -26.48 -22.92
C HIS A 30 10.49 -25.00 -23.21
N PHE A 31 10.16 -24.14 -22.25
CA PHE A 31 10.44 -22.70 -22.36
C PHE A 31 10.55 -22.05 -21.00
N THR A 32 11.18 -20.87 -20.97
CA THR A 32 11.23 -19.99 -19.80
C THR A 32 10.39 -18.75 -20.04
N ALA A 33 9.81 -18.21 -18.98
CA ALA A 33 9.10 -16.94 -19.02
C ALA A 33 9.17 -16.23 -17.67
N ALA A 34 9.20 -14.89 -17.72
CA ALA A 34 9.02 -14.05 -16.55
C ALA A 34 7.51 -13.89 -16.28
N LEU A 35 7.08 -14.23 -15.07
CA LEU A 35 5.70 -14.05 -14.61
C LEU A 35 5.62 -12.84 -13.69
N ASN A 36 4.59 -12.02 -13.87
CA ASN A 36 4.34 -10.86 -13.02
C ASN A 36 4.06 -11.29 -11.59
N SER A 37 4.71 -10.65 -10.62
CA SER A 37 4.32 -10.77 -9.22
C SER A 37 3.29 -9.70 -8.84
N LYS A 38 2.68 -9.85 -7.67
CA LYS A 38 1.83 -8.82 -7.03
C LYS A 38 2.60 -7.54 -6.73
N MET A 39 3.92 -7.62 -6.63
CA MET A 39 4.78 -6.47 -6.37
C MET A 39 5.22 -5.84 -7.70
N ALA A 40 4.94 -4.55 -7.85
CA ALA A 40 5.32 -3.79 -9.04
C ALA A 40 6.85 -3.85 -9.27
N GLY A 41 7.25 -4.14 -10.51
CA GLY A 41 8.66 -4.23 -10.89
C GLY A 41 9.38 -5.52 -10.50
N ALA A 42 8.69 -6.49 -9.87
CA ALA A 42 9.25 -7.79 -9.54
C ALA A 42 8.54 -8.93 -10.25
N TYR A 43 9.32 -9.93 -10.63
CA TYR A 43 8.91 -11.04 -11.49
C TYR A 43 9.41 -12.37 -10.92
N PHE A 44 8.72 -13.45 -11.30
CA PHE A 44 9.19 -14.81 -11.12
C PHE A 44 9.81 -15.32 -12.41
N ASP A 45 10.95 -15.97 -12.33
CA ASP A 45 11.52 -16.71 -13.45
C ASP A 45 10.97 -18.13 -13.44
N THR A 46 10.18 -18.50 -14.45
CA THR A 46 9.52 -19.80 -14.48
C THR A 46 10.00 -20.63 -15.64
N HIS A 47 10.37 -21.88 -15.37
CA HIS A 47 10.65 -22.91 -16.35
C HIS A 47 9.42 -23.80 -16.54
N PHE A 48 9.04 -24.03 -17.80
CA PHE A 48 7.91 -24.86 -18.19
C PHE A 48 8.43 -26.10 -18.91
N GLU A 49 7.96 -27.26 -18.49
CA GLU A 49 8.14 -28.55 -19.16
C GLU A 49 6.77 -29.15 -19.43
N ILE A 50 6.40 -29.36 -20.69
CA ILE A 50 5.05 -29.78 -21.08
C ILE A 50 5.14 -30.93 -22.08
N ASP A 51 4.60 -32.10 -21.70
CA ASP A 51 4.42 -33.23 -22.60
C ASP A 51 2.96 -33.29 -23.07
N TRP A 52 2.74 -33.40 -24.36
CA TRP A 52 1.40 -33.30 -24.96
C TRP A 52 1.26 -34.12 -26.25
N TYR A 53 0.02 -34.42 -26.62
CA TYR A 53 -0.36 -35.04 -27.88
C TYR A 53 -1.21 -34.06 -28.70
N GLY A 54 -1.07 -34.07 -30.02
CA GLY A 54 -1.86 -33.22 -30.92
C GLY A 54 -1.06 -32.56 -32.04
N PRO A 55 -1.71 -31.91 -33.01
CA PRO A 55 -1.06 -31.34 -34.19
C PRO A 55 0.08 -30.35 -33.86
N PRO A 56 1.25 -30.45 -34.52
CA PRO A 56 2.45 -29.66 -34.19
C PRO A 56 2.27 -28.14 -34.38
N ASP A 57 1.37 -27.71 -35.25
CA ASP A 57 0.99 -26.32 -35.47
C ASP A 57 0.31 -25.68 -34.25
N LEU A 58 -0.23 -26.49 -33.33
CA LEU A 58 -0.84 -26.01 -32.08
C LEU A 58 0.17 -25.72 -30.96
N ARG A 59 1.46 -26.02 -31.17
CA ARG A 59 2.54 -25.80 -30.19
C ARG A 59 2.54 -24.38 -29.63
N TRP A 60 2.46 -23.36 -30.48
CA TRP A 60 2.45 -21.96 -30.05
C TRP A 60 1.21 -21.62 -29.21
N ARG A 61 0.04 -22.15 -29.59
CA ARG A 61 -1.21 -21.93 -28.84
C ARG A 61 -1.14 -22.56 -27.46
N LEU A 62 -0.64 -23.80 -27.36
CA LEU A 62 -0.40 -24.48 -26.09
C LEU A 62 0.54 -23.66 -25.18
N ARG A 63 1.69 -23.25 -25.71
CA ARG A 63 2.66 -22.41 -24.98
C ARG A 63 2.02 -21.11 -24.49
N ASN A 64 1.26 -20.44 -25.35
CA ASN A 64 0.60 -19.18 -24.99
C ASN A 64 -0.47 -19.38 -23.92
N THR A 65 -1.26 -20.47 -23.97
CA THR A 65 -2.23 -20.80 -22.92
C THR A 65 -1.55 -20.96 -21.56
N PHE A 66 -0.49 -21.77 -21.48
CA PHE A 66 0.25 -21.96 -20.24
C PHE A 66 0.84 -20.65 -19.71
N TYR A 67 1.46 -19.85 -20.59
CA TYR A 67 2.02 -18.56 -20.18
C TYR A 67 0.95 -17.61 -19.64
N VAL A 68 -0.17 -17.42 -20.36
CA VAL A 68 -1.22 -16.46 -19.98
C VAL A 68 -1.87 -16.86 -18.66
N GLU A 69 -2.19 -18.14 -18.48
CA GLU A 69 -2.81 -18.62 -17.24
C GLU A 69 -1.84 -18.58 -16.06
N ALA A 70 -0.58 -18.98 -16.27
CA ALA A 70 0.46 -18.87 -15.24
C ALA A 70 0.67 -17.42 -14.81
N ASN A 71 0.78 -16.50 -15.78
CA ASN A 71 1.01 -15.08 -15.52
C ASN A 71 -0.18 -14.43 -14.79
N ARG A 72 -1.41 -14.80 -15.17
CA ARG A 72 -2.62 -14.33 -14.48
C ARG A 72 -2.64 -14.78 -13.02
N HIS A 73 -2.28 -16.03 -12.75
CA HIS A 73 -2.27 -16.56 -11.38
C HIS A 73 -1.13 -15.98 -10.55
N ALA A 74 0.07 -15.88 -11.13
CA ALA A 74 1.27 -15.33 -10.47
C ALA A 74 1.10 -13.89 -9.99
N ALA A 75 0.28 -13.08 -10.67
CA ALA A 75 0.00 -11.70 -10.29
C ALA A 75 -0.64 -11.55 -8.89
N GLY A 76 -1.19 -12.63 -8.32
CA GLY A 76 -1.69 -12.68 -6.95
C GLY A 76 -0.64 -12.92 -5.86
N TYR A 77 0.59 -13.30 -6.25
CA TYR A 77 1.63 -13.81 -5.35
C TYR A 77 2.78 -12.83 -5.17
N LEU A 78 3.35 -12.79 -3.97
CA LEU A 78 4.61 -12.10 -3.71
C LEU A 78 5.79 -12.98 -4.11
N VAL A 79 6.91 -12.37 -4.54
CA VAL A 79 8.13 -13.12 -4.91
C VAL A 79 8.71 -13.98 -3.79
N THR A 80 8.39 -13.66 -2.53
CA THR A 80 8.70 -14.47 -1.35
C THR A 80 7.95 -15.81 -1.33
N ASP A 81 6.82 -15.91 -2.03
CA ASP A 81 5.94 -17.08 -2.04
C ASP A 81 6.18 -18.01 -3.26
N ALA A 82 7.35 -17.93 -3.90
CA ALA A 82 7.67 -18.67 -5.13
C ALA A 82 7.39 -20.18 -5.02
N GLY A 83 7.73 -20.81 -3.89
CA GLY A 83 7.47 -22.24 -3.67
C GLY A 83 5.98 -22.57 -3.60
N ARG A 84 5.16 -21.68 -3.01
CA ARG A 84 3.70 -21.85 -3.00
C ARG A 84 3.11 -21.67 -4.39
N LEU A 85 3.58 -20.65 -5.12
CA LEU A 85 3.17 -20.42 -6.51
C LEU A 85 3.49 -21.64 -7.38
N GLU A 86 4.68 -22.23 -7.24
CA GLU A 86 5.07 -23.45 -7.97
C GLU A 86 4.07 -24.59 -7.76
N ILE A 87 3.73 -24.90 -6.51
CA ILE A 87 2.78 -25.96 -6.17
C ILE A 87 1.43 -25.67 -6.84
N GLU A 88 0.92 -24.46 -6.69
CA GLU A 88 -0.40 -24.10 -7.22
C GLU A 88 -0.45 -24.11 -8.75
N LEU A 89 0.60 -23.63 -9.44
CA LEU A 89 0.65 -23.69 -10.90
C LEU A 89 0.65 -25.15 -11.39
N ASN A 90 1.37 -26.05 -10.72
CA ASN A 90 1.38 -27.46 -11.09
C ASN A 90 0.01 -28.14 -10.86
N VAL A 91 -0.69 -27.82 -9.77
CA VAL A 91 -2.06 -28.30 -9.53
C VAL A 91 -3.02 -27.78 -10.59
N LEU A 92 -3.01 -26.46 -10.85
CA LEU A 92 -3.90 -25.83 -11.83
C LEU A 92 -3.68 -26.36 -13.25
N ALA A 93 -2.44 -26.65 -13.62
CA ALA A 93 -2.11 -27.24 -14.91
C ALA A 93 -2.67 -28.66 -15.08
N GLY A 94 -2.65 -29.46 -14.01
CA GLY A 94 -3.18 -30.82 -13.99
C GLY A 94 -4.71 -30.89 -14.01
N GLU A 95 -5.40 -29.89 -13.47
CA GLU A 95 -6.85 -29.93 -13.31
C GLU A 95 -7.56 -28.96 -14.26
N ARG A 96 -7.28 -27.66 -14.10
CA ARG A 96 -8.08 -26.60 -14.71
C ARG A 96 -7.65 -26.30 -16.14
N TRP A 97 -6.35 -26.17 -16.39
CA TRP A 97 -5.85 -25.72 -17.70
C TRP A 97 -6.04 -26.79 -18.78
N ARG A 98 -6.18 -28.07 -18.41
CA ARG A 98 -6.53 -29.15 -19.34
C ARG A 98 -7.79 -28.87 -20.14
N HIS A 99 -8.78 -28.19 -19.55
CA HIS A 99 -10.03 -27.83 -20.21
C HIS A 99 -9.93 -26.55 -21.06
N GLN A 100 -8.80 -25.84 -20.98
CA GLN A 100 -8.55 -24.58 -21.69
C GLN A 100 -7.57 -24.76 -22.86
N LEU A 101 -7.11 -26.00 -23.10
CA LEU A 101 -6.21 -26.31 -24.20
C LEU A 101 -6.91 -26.20 -25.56
N PRO A 102 -6.16 -25.87 -26.63
CA PRO A 102 -6.70 -25.90 -27.98
C PRO A 102 -7.32 -27.27 -28.32
N SER A 103 -8.44 -27.27 -29.06
CA SER A 103 -9.05 -28.51 -29.54
C SER A 103 -8.04 -29.35 -30.30
N GLY A 104 -7.99 -30.65 -29.99
CA GLY A 104 -7.00 -31.57 -30.57
C GLY A 104 -5.69 -31.69 -29.77
N VAL A 105 -5.50 -30.89 -28.72
CA VAL A 105 -4.38 -31.03 -27.77
C VAL A 105 -4.81 -31.83 -26.55
N ARG A 106 -4.02 -32.84 -26.17
CA ARG A 106 -4.17 -33.58 -24.92
C ARG A 106 -2.89 -33.50 -24.10
N LEU A 107 -2.99 -33.00 -22.87
CA LEU A 107 -1.85 -32.94 -21.94
C LEU A 107 -1.50 -34.34 -21.41
N ALA A 108 -0.23 -34.73 -21.54
CA ALA A 108 0.31 -35.94 -20.94
C ALA A 108 0.89 -35.64 -19.55
N ARG A 109 1.78 -34.65 -19.49
CA ARG A 109 2.47 -34.21 -18.28
C ARG A 109 2.73 -32.71 -18.36
N SER A 110 2.73 -32.04 -17.23
CA SER A 110 3.25 -30.69 -17.10
C SER A 110 4.04 -30.57 -15.82
N ARG A 111 5.15 -29.84 -15.87
CA ARG A 111 5.91 -29.39 -14.72
C ARG A 111 6.26 -27.92 -14.91
N MET A 112 6.01 -27.14 -13.88
CA MET A 112 6.48 -25.76 -13.75
C MET A 112 7.43 -25.69 -12.58
N THR A 113 8.54 -24.99 -12.75
CA THR A 113 9.49 -24.69 -11.68
C THR A 113 9.66 -23.20 -11.59
N VAL A 114 9.41 -22.64 -10.41
CA VAL A 114 9.29 -21.20 -10.20
C VAL A 114 10.45 -20.73 -9.34
N TYR A 115 11.20 -19.78 -9.88
CA TYR A 115 12.32 -19.15 -9.21
C TYR A 115 12.02 -17.69 -8.96
N ALA A 116 12.57 -17.16 -7.87
CA ALA A 116 12.66 -15.73 -7.62
C ALA A 116 14.12 -15.44 -7.33
N SER A 117 14.68 -14.43 -7.99
CA SER A 117 16.06 -14.02 -7.73
C SER A 117 16.21 -13.54 -6.28
N ASP A 118 17.39 -13.75 -5.71
CA ASP A 118 17.66 -13.30 -4.34
C ASP A 118 17.54 -11.78 -4.20
N ALA A 119 17.93 -11.04 -5.25
CA ALA A 119 17.71 -9.59 -5.33
C ALA A 119 16.22 -9.22 -5.29
N ALA A 120 15.35 -9.95 -6.00
CA ALA A 120 13.91 -9.71 -5.97
C ALA A 120 13.31 -10.05 -4.60
N ARG A 121 13.78 -11.10 -3.95
CA ARG A 121 13.36 -11.46 -2.58
C ARG A 121 13.77 -10.41 -1.56
N GLN A 122 15.02 -9.96 -1.60
CA GLN A 122 15.52 -8.90 -0.72
C GLN A 122 14.74 -7.60 -0.90
N ALA A 123 14.53 -7.16 -2.15
CA ALA A 123 13.72 -5.98 -2.43
C ALA A 123 12.29 -6.10 -1.89
N ALA A 124 11.68 -7.30 -1.99
CA ALA A 124 10.35 -7.55 -1.43
C ALA A 124 10.32 -7.44 0.10
N GLU A 125 11.33 -7.99 0.77
CA GLU A 125 11.46 -7.94 2.22
C GLU A 125 11.67 -6.51 2.70
N GLU A 126 12.49 -5.71 2.01
CA GLU A 126 12.69 -4.29 2.30
C GLU A 126 11.40 -3.49 2.15
N VAL A 127 10.69 -3.65 1.04
CA VAL A 127 9.40 -2.97 0.83
C VAL A 127 8.39 -3.36 1.91
N ASN A 128 8.33 -4.64 2.28
CA ASN A 128 7.46 -5.11 3.35
C ASN A 128 7.89 -4.57 4.73
N ALA A 129 9.19 -4.42 4.99
CA ALA A 129 9.69 -3.79 6.21
C ALA A 129 9.31 -2.30 6.27
N LEU A 130 9.47 -1.57 5.17
CA LEU A 130 9.06 -0.16 5.07
C LEU A 130 7.56 0.01 5.26
N ARG A 131 6.73 -0.83 4.63
CA ARG A 131 5.27 -0.80 4.83
C ARG A 131 4.88 -1.05 6.27
N ARG A 132 5.50 -2.03 6.95
CA ARG A 132 5.24 -2.28 8.37
C ARG A 132 5.58 -1.08 9.23
N ARG A 133 6.73 -0.43 9.00
CA ARG A 133 7.11 0.80 9.72
C ARG A 133 6.11 1.93 9.48
N ALA A 134 5.73 2.17 8.23
CA ALA A 134 4.77 3.23 7.89
C ALA A 134 3.41 3.02 8.57
N VAL A 135 2.92 1.78 8.66
CA VAL A 135 1.67 1.46 9.38
C VAL A 135 1.80 1.77 10.88
N VAL A 136 2.93 1.41 11.49
CA VAL A 136 3.19 1.71 12.91
C VAL A 136 3.25 3.22 13.13
N GLU A 137 4.03 3.95 12.33
CA GLU A 137 4.11 5.42 12.44
C GLU A 137 2.75 6.10 12.24
N GLN A 138 1.92 5.59 11.32
CA GLN A 138 0.58 6.12 11.11
C GLN A 138 -0.31 5.88 12.35
N GLN A 139 -0.22 4.71 12.97
CA GLN A 139 -0.94 4.40 14.20
C GLN A 139 -0.47 5.28 15.37
N GLU A 140 0.84 5.47 15.53
CA GLU A 140 1.40 6.35 16.55
C GLU A 140 0.92 7.79 16.38
N ARG A 141 0.91 8.32 15.16
CA ARG A 141 0.37 9.66 14.87
C ARG A 141 -1.13 9.75 15.19
N ALA A 142 -1.90 8.71 14.91
CA ALA A 142 -3.34 8.69 15.23
C ALA A 142 -3.57 8.71 16.75
N VAL A 143 -2.81 7.91 17.51
CA VAL A 143 -2.87 7.92 18.98
C VAL A 143 -2.47 9.28 19.54
N GLU A 144 -1.41 9.89 19.01
CA GLU A 144 -0.98 11.22 19.47
C GLU A 144 -2.03 12.30 19.16
N GLN A 145 -2.65 12.25 17.98
CA GLN A 145 -3.76 13.16 17.64
C GLN A 145 -4.96 12.97 18.55
N GLU A 146 -5.32 11.72 18.86
CA GLU A 146 -6.41 11.42 19.80
C GLU A 146 -6.09 11.96 21.19
N ARG A 147 -4.86 11.77 21.67
CA ARG A 147 -4.38 12.31 22.94
C ARG A 147 -4.44 13.84 22.97
N LEU A 148 -3.98 14.52 21.93
CA LEU A 148 -4.04 15.97 21.82
C LEU A 148 -5.49 16.48 21.74
N SER A 149 -6.36 15.77 21.02
CA SER A 149 -7.78 16.11 20.95
C SER A 149 -8.45 15.95 22.33
N TYR A 150 -8.14 14.88 23.05
CA TYR A 150 -8.61 14.66 24.41
C TYR A 150 -8.13 15.76 25.36
N LEU A 151 -6.83 16.10 25.32
CA LEU A 151 -6.26 17.21 26.10
C LEU A 151 -6.99 18.53 25.81
N ARG A 152 -7.23 18.82 24.53
CA ARG A 152 -7.94 20.03 24.12
C ARG A 152 -9.40 20.04 24.61
N GLN A 153 -10.14 18.96 24.42
CA GLN A 153 -11.58 18.92 24.65
C GLN A 153 -11.98 18.65 26.10
N ALA A 154 -11.21 17.84 26.84
CA ALA A 154 -11.58 17.40 28.19
C ALA A 154 -10.86 18.17 29.30
N ILE A 155 -9.62 18.62 29.03
CA ILE A 155 -8.76 19.24 30.03
C ILE A 155 -8.73 20.75 29.85
N LEU A 156 -8.43 21.24 28.64
CA LEU A 156 -8.27 22.69 28.39
C LEU A 156 -9.59 23.45 28.25
N SER A 157 -10.71 22.77 28.01
CA SER A 157 -12.05 23.38 28.00
C SER A 157 -12.58 23.74 29.39
N ARG A 158 -11.92 23.25 30.46
CA ARG A 158 -12.30 23.44 31.86
C ARG A 158 -11.09 23.96 32.64
N PRO A 159 -11.00 25.27 32.93
CA PRO A 159 -9.84 25.89 33.59
C PRO A 159 -9.40 25.17 34.87
N GLU A 160 -10.35 24.73 35.70
CA GLU A 160 -10.12 23.99 36.93
C GLU A 160 -9.50 22.60 36.72
N VAL A 161 -9.86 21.93 35.61
CA VAL A 161 -9.29 20.62 35.22
C VAL A 161 -7.90 20.81 34.60
N ALA A 162 -7.72 21.83 33.75
CA ALA A 162 -6.43 22.20 33.18
C ALA A 162 -5.37 22.47 34.27
N ARG A 163 -5.77 23.21 35.33
CA ARG A 163 -4.89 23.50 36.46
C ARG A 163 -4.45 22.24 37.19
N SER A 164 -5.40 21.36 37.49
CA SER A 164 -5.15 20.10 38.19
C SER A 164 -4.26 19.17 37.36
N TYR A 165 -4.50 19.09 36.05
CA TYR A 165 -3.68 18.32 35.11
C TYR A 165 -2.26 18.88 35.00
N TRP A 166 -2.11 20.20 34.91
CA TRP A 166 -0.80 20.86 34.89
C TRP A 166 -0.02 20.60 36.18
N PHE A 167 -0.68 20.70 37.35
CA PHE A 167 -0.07 20.39 38.64
C PHE A 167 0.39 18.94 38.76
N GLN A 168 -0.38 17.99 38.22
CA GLN A 168 -0.02 16.58 38.23
C GLN A 168 1.24 16.28 37.42
N HIS A 169 1.46 17.01 36.32
CA HIS A 169 2.60 16.81 35.42
C HIS A 169 3.79 17.73 35.70
N HIS A 170 3.59 18.84 36.44
CA HIS A 170 4.61 19.82 36.79
C HIS A 170 4.48 20.26 38.27
N PRO A 171 4.80 19.37 39.23
CA PRO A 171 4.62 19.65 40.67
C PRO A 171 5.48 20.82 41.18
N ASP A 172 6.61 21.10 40.52
CA ASP A 172 7.55 22.16 40.91
C ASP A 172 7.13 23.56 40.42
N ALA A 173 6.15 23.66 39.52
CA ALA A 173 5.70 24.91 38.91
C ALA A 173 4.72 25.72 39.80
N LEU A 174 4.60 25.38 41.09
CA LEU A 174 3.60 25.91 42.02
C LEU A 174 3.64 27.43 42.22
N LYS A 175 4.82 28.04 42.06
CA LYS A 175 5.00 29.48 42.27
C LYS A 175 4.51 30.35 41.12
N ASP A 176 4.44 29.81 39.90
CA ASP A 176 4.11 30.58 38.70
C ASP A 176 2.60 30.59 38.38
N LEU A 177 1.82 29.71 39.03
CA LEU A 177 0.38 29.55 38.79
C LEU A 177 -0.54 30.12 39.88
N ALA A 178 0.00 30.74 40.93
CA ALA A 178 -0.78 31.24 42.06
C ALA A 178 -1.52 32.57 41.80
N GLY A 179 -1.38 33.16 40.60
CA GLY A 179 -2.08 34.39 40.20
C GLY A 179 -3.23 34.14 39.21
N ASP A 180 -4.16 35.10 39.16
CA ASP A 180 -5.35 35.15 38.29
C ASP A 180 -5.04 35.00 36.77
N HIS A 181 -3.77 35.09 36.39
CA HIS A 181 -3.29 34.99 35.01
C HIS A 181 -3.57 33.62 34.36
N PHE A 182 -3.58 32.54 35.15
CA PHE A 182 -3.92 31.21 34.64
C PHE A 182 -5.40 31.12 34.26
N GLU A 183 -6.29 31.70 35.07
CA GLU A 183 -7.72 31.75 34.81
C GLU A 183 -8.04 32.68 33.62
N GLU A 184 -7.32 33.79 33.45
CA GLU A 184 -7.44 34.64 32.25
C GLU A 184 -7.03 33.90 30.96
N ILE A 185 -5.92 33.15 30.98
CA ILE A 185 -5.45 32.41 29.80
C ILE A 185 -6.36 31.22 29.50
N ALA A 186 -6.80 30.50 30.54
CA ALA A 186 -7.73 29.38 30.40
C ALA A 186 -9.13 29.84 29.95
N ALA A 187 -9.63 30.98 30.44
CA ALA A 187 -10.88 31.58 29.98
C ALA A 187 -10.78 32.00 28.50
N LYS A 188 -9.66 32.62 28.08
CA LYS A 188 -9.42 32.96 26.66
C LYS A 188 -9.35 31.73 25.75
N LEU A 189 -8.79 30.61 26.23
CA LEU A 189 -8.75 29.34 25.48
C LEU A 189 -10.12 28.64 25.45
N ALA A 190 -10.87 28.70 26.54
CA ALA A 190 -12.23 28.17 26.66
C ALA A 190 -13.23 28.95 25.78
N ASP A 191 -13.12 30.28 25.70
CA ASP A 191 -14.02 31.12 24.91
C ASP A 191 -13.90 30.83 23.40
N VAL A 192 -12.69 30.50 22.95
CA VAL A 192 -12.39 29.99 21.60
C VAL A 192 -13.03 28.61 21.34
N THR A 193 -13.35 27.84 22.39
CA THR A 193 -13.97 26.51 22.27
C THR A 193 -15.49 26.53 22.41
N THR A 194 -16.08 27.44 23.19
CA THR A 194 -17.54 27.55 23.36
C THR A 194 -18.24 28.27 22.21
N THR A 195 -17.53 29.11 21.45
CA THR A 195 -18.02 29.74 20.21
C THR A 195 -17.68 28.88 18.98
N ALA A 196 -18.04 27.59 19.02
CA ALA A 196 -17.93 26.66 17.89
C ALA A 196 -18.95 26.96 16.78
N THR A 197 -18.97 28.19 16.27
CA THR A 197 -19.58 28.58 14.99
C THR A 197 -18.55 29.23 14.07
N GLU A 198 -17.39 29.64 14.58
CA GLU A 198 -16.31 30.18 13.76
C GLU A 198 -15.14 29.19 13.65
N PRO A 199 -14.58 28.98 12.44
CA PRO A 199 -13.41 28.13 12.26
C PRO A 199 -12.24 28.69 13.08
N SER A 200 -11.45 27.80 13.69
CA SER A 200 -10.35 28.14 14.60
C SER A 200 -9.33 29.14 14.03
N SER A 201 -9.26 29.28 12.70
CA SER A 201 -8.48 30.31 12.02
C SER A 201 -8.95 31.74 12.35
N VAL A 202 -10.25 31.98 12.55
CA VAL A 202 -10.83 33.30 12.84
C VAL A 202 -10.55 33.71 14.29
N ALA A 203 -10.60 32.76 15.22
CA ALA A 203 -10.24 33.00 16.61
C ALA A 203 -8.74 33.32 16.76
N ILE A 204 -7.88 32.60 16.04
CA ILE A 204 -6.44 32.88 16.00
C ILE A 204 -6.18 34.25 15.34
N ALA A 205 -6.88 34.57 14.25
CA ALA A 205 -6.78 35.88 13.60
C ALA A 205 -7.16 37.02 14.55
N ARG A 206 -8.27 36.90 15.28
CA ARG A 206 -8.68 37.91 16.28
C ARG A 206 -7.67 38.08 17.40
N LEU A 207 -7.10 36.98 17.90
CA LEU A 207 -6.09 37.04 18.96
C LEU A 207 -4.80 37.69 18.46
N LEU A 208 -4.42 37.43 17.20
CA LEU A 208 -3.30 38.11 16.55
C LEU A 208 -3.61 39.59 16.31
N ASP A 209 -4.82 39.92 15.87
CA ASP A 209 -5.26 41.30 15.68
C ASP A 209 -5.25 42.10 16.98
N ASP A 210 -5.76 41.53 18.07
CA ASP A 210 -5.74 42.14 19.41
C ASP A 210 -4.32 42.32 19.95
N PHE A 211 -3.44 41.35 19.68
CA PHE A 211 -2.03 41.44 20.05
C PHE A 211 -1.32 42.54 19.27
N ILE A 212 -1.50 42.58 17.94
CA ILE A 212 -0.92 43.58 17.06
C ILE A 212 -1.46 44.97 17.40
N ALA A 213 -2.77 45.13 17.66
CA ALA A 213 -3.39 46.41 18.02
C ALA A 213 -2.84 46.99 19.33
N LYS A 214 -2.30 46.16 20.22
CA LYS A 214 -1.68 46.57 21.49
C LYS A 214 -0.17 46.77 21.39
N LEU A 215 0.47 46.38 20.28
CA LEU A 215 1.84 46.75 20.01
C LEU A 215 1.90 48.19 19.47
N GLY A 216 2.83 48.99 20.00
CA GLY A 216 3.17 50.27 19.36
C GLY A 216 3.76 50.05 17.97
N GLU A 217 3.57 51.01 17.06
CA GLU A 217 3.94 50.88 15.64
C GLU A 217 5.40 50.41 15.43
N GLU A 218 6.35 50.97 16.18
CA GLU A 218 7.77 50.59 16.12
C GLU A 218 8.02 49.09 16.44
N ARG A 219 7.18 48.49 17.30
CA ARG A 219 7.30 47.08 17.67
C ARG A 219 6.66 46.17 16.64
N ILE A 220 5.66 46.66 15.90
CA ILE A 220 5.00 45.89 14.84
C ILE A 220 5.98 45.73 13.67
N ASP A 221 6.67 46.81 13.27
CA ASP A 221 7.65 46.75 12.18
C ASP A 221 8.82 45.81 12.53
N TYR A 222 9.27 45.82 13.78
CA TYR A 222 10.28 44.87 14.28
C TYR A 222 9.79 43.42 14.21
N LEU A 223 8.55 43.15 14.65
CA LEU A 223 7.96 41.81 14.61
C LEU A 223 7.83 41.28 13.17
N LEU A 224 7.35 42.12 12.25
CA LEU A 224 7.19 41.77 10.83
C LEU A 224 8.56 41.50 10.18
N GLY A 225 9.58 42.27 10.53
CA GLY A 225 10.96 42.04 10.10
C GLY A 225 11.52 40.69 10.58
N GLN A 226 11.28 40.34 11.85
CA GLN A 226 11.72 39.04 12.41
C GLN A 226 10.98 37.85 11.77
N LEU A 227 9.66 37.96 11.57
CA LEU A 227 8.85 36.93 10.91
C LEU A 227 9.31 36.68 9.48
N ARG A 228 9.61 37.74 8.72
CA ARG A 228 10.16 37.62 7.37
C ARG A 228 11.48 36.85 7.35
N MET A 229 12.43 37.18 8.24
CA MET A 229 13.71 36.46 8.34
C MET A 229 13.51 34.98 8.67
N MET A 230 12.56 34.67 9.56
CA MET A 230 12.26 33.29 9.94
C MET A 230 11.63 32.48 8.78
N PHE A 231 10.76 33.09 7.97
CA PHE A 231 10.18 32.42 6.80
C PHE A 231 11.21 32.15 5.70
N VAL A 232 12.16 33.07 5.49
CA VAL A 232 13.29 32.82 4.58
C VAL A 232 14.16 31.66 5.09
N ALA A 233 14.43 31.60 6.40
CA ALA A 233 15.23 30.52 6.98
C ALA A 233 14.57 29.12 6.91
N TRP A 234 13.26 29.05 6.65
CA TRP A 234 12.50 27.81 6.51
C TRP A 234 12.04 27.52 5.06
N ASP A 235 12.69 28.13 4.06
CA ASP A 235 12.35 27.98 2.63
C ASP A 235 10.87 28.31 2.31
N ARG A 236 10.26 29.21 3.08
CA ARG A 236 8.90 29.73 2.85
C ARG A 236 8.95 31.15 2.26
N GLU A 237 9.63 31.27 1.12
CA GLU A 237 9.80 32.54 0.41
C GLU A 237 8.47 33.18 -0.04
N ASP A 238 7.44 32.34 -0.26
CA ASP A 238 6.08 32.75 -0.58
C ASP A 238 5.47 33.65 0.51
N LEU A 239 5.62 33.23 1.77
CA LEU A 239 5.11 33.97 2.92
C LEU A 239 5.97 35.19 3.26
N ALA A 240 7.29 35.09 3.05
CA ALA A 240 8.21 36.21 3.22
C ALA A 240 7.91 37.36 2.25
N HIS A 241 7.56 37.06 1.00
CA HIS A 241 7.15 38.06 0.00
C HIS A 241 5.82 38.71 0.37
N GLY A 242 4.81 37.92 0.75
CA GLY A 242 3.51 38.47 1.18
C GLY A 242 3.64 39.40 2.39
N LEU A 243 4.58 39.12 3.30
CA LEU A 243 4.89 40.00 4.42
C LEU A 243 5.61 41.29 4.02
N ALA A 244 6.50 41.24 3.02
CA ALA A 244 7.17 42.43 2.51
C ALA A 244 6.18 43.42 1.88
N GLU A 245 5.22 42.92 1.11
CA GLU A 245 4.17 43.73 0.49
C GLU A 245 3.30 44.44 1.53
N VAL A 246 2.98 43.77 2.64
CA VAL A 246 2.23 44.35 3.76
C VAL A 246 3.05 45.43 4.50
N ILE A 247 4.36 45.23 4.65
CA ILE A 247 5.26 46.23 5.27
C ILE A 247 5.37 47.47 4.37
N ASP A 248 5.49 47.31 3.06
CA ASP A 248 5.62 48.42 2.09
C ASP A 248 4.34 49.27 2.01
N ILE A 249 3.16 48.61 1.99
CA ILE A 249 1.86 49.29 2.04
C ILE A 249 1.72 50.13 3.32
N ARG A 250 2.23 49.62 4.44
CA ARG A 250 2.10 50.25 5.76
C ARG A 250 3.10 51.39 5.98
N THR A 251 4.30 51.28 5.43
CA THR A 251 5.35 52.31 5.53
C THR A 251 5.20 53.42 4.49
N GLY A 252 4.24 53.32 3.56
CA GLY A 252 4.04 54.30 2.50
C GLY A 252 5.19 54.33 1.48
N ALA A 253 6.01 53.29 1.44
CA ALA A 253 7.03 53.12 0.42
C ALA A 253 6.33 52.77 -0.90
N ALA A 254 6.08 53.80 -1.72
CA ALA A 254 5.47 53.64 -3.04
C ALA A 254 6.23 52.60 -3.88
N VAL A 255 5.49 51.64 -4.40
CA VAL A 255 5.89 50.75 -5.50
C VAL A 255 6.36 51.63 -6.66
N GLY A 256 7.67 51.60 -6.92
CA GLY A 256 8.31 52.12 -8.12
C GLY A 256 8.90 50.98 -8.93
#